data_AF-A0A1J5W4C2-F1
#
_entry.id   AF-A0A1J5W4C2-F1
#
_cell.length_a   1.000
_cell.length_b   1.000
_cell.length_c   1.000
_cell.angle_alpha   90.00
_cell.angle_beta   90.00
_cell.angle_gamma   90.00
#
_symmetry.space_group_name_H-M   'P 1'
#
loop_
_entity.id
_entity.type
_entity.pdbx_description
1 polymer ?
#
loop_
_entity_poly.entity_id
_entity_poly.type
_entity_poly.pdbx_seq_one_letter_code
_entity_poly.pdbx_strand_id
1 'polypeptide(L)'
;MSPDLQEVIRAAEGRLGWYTDYAEEVGIPGPEILRSVQVSTNPSLAAHQARIALGLDETSPIAGPERVTTLTHHMEDTGILVSRNSIVGNSTQRHLRVDEFRGFTLIDGDYCLVFVNTRHAKTAQLFSLAHELGHVALGMAGISDHSDHLQVERWCNEFAAAFLVPEAAVKERFNKKRSLLDNVDTLASAFGISREAALLRLKSIFRIEQQEFDEVMRLVRGQKERRATQEGSGGSSFHVLVRSRVGERFFEAVTFAAKSGQIPERDAARLLGASSYKSFENLVRKSHWASREAEYLGSKFQLIGD
;
A
#
# COMPACT_ATOMS: atom_id res chain seq x y z
N MET A 1 -0.29 -16.16 15.81
CA MET A 1 0.74 -15.31 15.17
C MET A 1 2.12 -15.76 15.62
N SER A 2 3.11 -15.75 14.73
CA SER A 2 4.50 -16.09 15.05
C SER A 2 5.21 -14.97 15.82
N PRO A 3 6.33 -15.27 16.53
CA PRO A 3 7.16 -14.24 17.17
C PRO A 3 7.69 -13.20 16.18
N ASP A 4 8.00 -13.62 14.95
CA ASP A 4 8.50 -12.77 13.87
C ASP A 4 7.42 -11.75 13.45
N LEU A 5 6.18 -12.19 13.24
CA LEU A 5 5.06 -11.30 12.92
C LEU A 5 4.77 -10.34 14.09
N GLN A 6 4.78 -10.82 15.33
CA GLN A 6 4.60 -9.97 16.52
C GLN A 6 5.70 -8.90 16.64
N GLU A 7 6.95 -9.21 16.26
CA GLU A 7 8.03 -8.22 16.22
C GLU A 7 7.79 -7.16 15.15
N VAL A 8 7.35 -7.57 13.95
CA VAL A 8 7.03 -6.61 12.87
C VAL A 8 5.87 -5.69 13.24
N ILE A 9 4.81 -6.23 13.84
CA ILE A 9 3.66 -5.44 14.27
C ILE A 9 4.07 -4.46 15.35
N ARG A 10 4.79 -4.89 16.39
CA ARG A 10 5.30 -3.98 17.43
C ARG A 10 6.19 -2.87 16.89
N ALA A 11 7.03 -3.18 15.90
CA ALA A 11 7.86 -2.18 15.24
C ALA A 11 7.00 -1.18 14.43
N ALA A 12 5.91 -1.64 13.80
CA ALA A 12 4.99 -0.77 13.07
C ALA A 12 4.13 0.08 14.02
N GLU A 13 3.64 -0.49 15.13
CA GLU A 13 2.93 0.22 16.21
C GLU A 13 3.82 1.31 16.82
N GLY A 14 5.08 1.01 17.13
CA GLY A 14 6.02 2.00 17.66
C GLY A 14 6.33 3.14 16.69
N ARG A 15 6.34 2.87 15.37
CA ARG A 15 6.46 3.92 14.35
C ARG A 15 5.20 4.77 14.27
N LEU A 16 4.03 4.13 14.24
CA LEU A 16 2.75 4.83 14.18
C LEU A 16 2.57 5.71 15.42
N GLY A 17 2.76 5.18 16.63
CA GLY A 17 2.64 5.95 17.87
C GLY A 17 3.57 7.16 17.93
N TRP A 18 4.85 7.00 17.55
CA TRP A 18 5.75 8.15 17.46
C TRP A 18 5.27 9.20 16.45
N TYR A 19 4.77 8.76 15.29
CA TYR A 19 4.27 9.67 14.27
C TYR A 19 2.99 10.38 14.71
N THR A 20 2.08 9.68 15.39
CA THR A 20 0.87 10.25 16.00
C THR A 20 1.25 11.39 16.94
N ASP A 21 2.11 11.12 17.93
CA ASP A 21 2.56 12.13 18.90
C ASP A 21 3.18 13.35 18.19
N TYR A 22 4.07 13.10 17.24
CA TYR A 22 4.74 14.15 16.47
C TYR A 22 3.76 14.97 15.63
N ALA A 23 2.86 14.30 14.91
CA ALA A 23 1.90 14.95 14.01
C ALA A 23 0.91 15.82 14.79
N GLU A 24 0.44 15.35 15.95
CA GLU A 24 -0.40 16.15 16.86
C GLU A 24 0.35 17.37 17.40
N GLU A 25 1.60 17.21 17.84
CA GLU A 25 2.42 18.31 18.36
C GLU A 25 2.63 19.42 17.31
N VAL A 26 2.88 19.04 16.05
CA VAL A 26 3.17 20.01 14.98
C VAL A 26 1.96 20.41 14.13
N GLY A 27 0.76 19.90 14.45
CA GLY A 27 -0.51 20.24 13.80
C GLY A 27 -0.68 19.66 12.38
N ILE A 28 -0.13 18.46 12.11
CA ILE A 28 -0.33 17.76 10.84
C ILE A 28 -1.68 17.03 10.90
N PRO A 29 -2.64 17.26 9.99
CA PRO A 29 -3.90 16.53 10.01
C PRO A 29 -3.73 15.06 9.60
N GLY A 30 -4.62 14.20 10.12
CA GLY A 30 -4.77 12.82 9.68
C GLY A 30 -5.33 12.71 8.25
N PRO A 31 -5.18 11.54 7.58
CA PRO A 31 -5.71 11.31 6.25
C PRO A 31 -7.24 11.33 6.21
N GLU A 32 -7.84 12.17 5.35
CA GLU A 32 -9.31 12.31 5.22
C GLU A 32 -10.02 10.99 4.85
N ILE A 33 -9.31 10.09 4.18
CA ILE A 33 -9.86 8.78 3.78
C ILE A 33 -10.06 7.85 4.98
N LEU A 34 -9.36 8.05 6.11
CA LEU A 34 -9.51 7.22 7.30
C LEU A 34 -10.94 7.33 7.86
N ARG A 35 -11.62 6.19 8.02
CA ARG A 35 -13.03 6.13 8.49
C ARG A 35 -14.02 6.89 7.60
N SER A 36 -13.69 7.10 6.33
CA SER A 36 -14.55 7.82 5.38
C SER A 36 -15.80 7.05 4.96
N VAL A 37 -15.83 5.72 5.14
CA VAL A 37 -16.93 4.85 4.71
C VAL A 37 -17.30 3.80 5.76
N GLN A 38 -18.48 3.18 5.59
CA GLN A 38 -18.97 2.09 6.44
C GLN A 38 -18.96 0.77 5.66
N VAL A 39 -19.02 -0.37 6.36
CA VAL A 39 -19.08 -1.70 5.71
C VAL A 39 -20.35 -1.89 4.87
N SER A 40 -21.40 -1.11 5.15
CA SER A 40 -22.64 -1.04 4.36
C SER A 40 -22.51 -0.22 3.07
N THR A 41 -21.48 0.61 2.95
CA THR A 41 -21.20 1.38 1.73
C THR A 41 -20.84 0.43 0.60
N ASN A 42 -21.36 0.68 -0.61
CA ASN A 42 -21.01 -0.14 -1.77
C ASN A 42 -19.49 -0.08 -2.04
N PRO A 43 -18.77 -1.23 -2.12
CA PRO A 43 -17.32 -1.22 -2.29
C PRO A 43 -16.84 -0.53 -3.58
N SER A 44 -17.61 -0.58 -4.67
CA SER A 44 -17.24 0.09 -5.92
C SER A 44 -17.38 1.60 -5.86
N LEU A 45 -18.38 2.10 -5.12
CA LEU A 45 -18.53 3.53 -4.87
C LEU A 45 -17.41 4.05 -3.95
N ALA A 46 -17.13 3.33 -2.86
CA ALA A 46 -16.04 3.66 -1.96
C ALA A 46 -14.68 3.65 -2.69
N ALA A 47 -14.45 2.66 -3.55
CA ALA A 47 -13.25 2.59 -4.37
C ALA A 47 -13.10 3.79 -5.32
N HIS A 48 -14.19 4.24 -5.93
CA HIS A 48 -14.19 5.45 -6.77
C HIS A 48 -13.86 6.71 -5.95
N GLN A 49 -14.50 6.88 -4.79
CA GLN A 49 -14.19 8.00 -3.86
C GLN A 49 -12.72 7.97 -3.42
N ALA A 50 -12.19 6.79 -3.11
CA ALA A 50 -10.79 6.62 -2.73
C ALA A 50 -9.83 7.03 -3.86
N ARG A 51 -10.15 6.74 -5.13
CA ARG A 51 -9.32 7.21 -6.26
C ARG A 51 -9.24 8.73 -6.31
N ILE A 52 -10.38 9.40 -6.15
CA ILE A 52 -10.46 10.87 -6.12
C ILE A 52 -9.65 11.41 -4.93
N ALA A 53 -9.82 10.85 -3.74
CA ALA A 53 -9.09 11.24 -2.54
C ALA A 53 -7.56 11.08 -2.69
N LEU A 54 -7.11 10.09 -3.45
CA LEU A 54 -5.69 9.85 -3.75
C LEU A 54 -5.16 10.67 -4.95
N GLY A 55 -5.98 11.53 -5.55
CA GLY A 55 -5.61 12.30 -6.74
C GLY A 55 -5.36 11.44 -7.99
N LEU A 56 -5.98 10.26 -8.06
CA LEU A 56 -5.90 9.36 -9.20
C LEU A 56 -7.03 9.64 -10.18
N ASP A 57 -6.73 9.53 -11.48
CA ASP A 57 -7.78 9.53 -12.52
C ASP A 57 -8.81 8.43 -12.27
N GLU A 58 -10.08 8.65 -12.66
CA GLU A 58 -11.18 7.73 -12.33
C GLU A 58 -11.07 6.36 -13.01
N THR A 59 -10.42 6.28 -14.18
CA THR A 59 -10.48 5.09 -15.06
C THR A 59 -9.12 4.52 -15.41
N SER A 60 -8.07 5.35 -15.34
CA SER A 60 -6.74 4.99 -15.79
C SER A 60 -6.10 3.97 -14.85
N PRO A 61 -5.30 3.03 -15.37
CA PRO A 61 -4.48 2.20 -14.54
C PRO A 61 -3.49 3.04 -13.71
N ILE A 62 -3.05 2.51 -12.57
CA ILE A 62 -1.92 3.11 -11.84
C ILE A 62 -0.71 3.24 -12.78
N ALA A 63 -0.15 4.43 -12.85
CA ALA A 63 0.83 4.79 -13.86
C ALA A 63 2.21 4.15 -13.63
N GLY A 64 2.92 3.95 -14.74
CA GLY A 64 4.32 3.55 -14.77
C GLY A 64 4.57 2.04 -14.56
N PRO A 65 5.83 1.60 -14.73
CA PRO A 65 6.23 0.21 -14.54
C PRO A 65 6.25 -0.21 -13.07
N GLU A 66 6.56 0.72 -12.14
CA GLU A 66 6.64 0.46 -10.69
C GLU A 66 5.33 0.82 -9.96
N ARG A 67 4.21 0.25 -10.41
CA ARG A 67 2.85 0.58 -9.92
C ARG A 67 2.68 0.52 -8.40
N VAL A 68 3.34 -0.44 -7.74
CA VAL A 68 3.33 -0.57 -6.27
C VAL A 68 3.89 0.70 -5.64
N THR A 69 5.02 1.20 -6.14
CA THR A 69 5.66 2.42 -5.63
C THR A 69 4.83 3.66 -5.99
N THR A 70 4.29 3.74 -7.21
CA THR A 70 3.38 4.83 -7.60
C THR A 70 2.20 4.92 -6.64
N LEU A 71 1.50 3.81 -6.38
CA LEU A 71 0.36 3.78 -5.45
C LEU A 71 0.79 4.13 -4.03
N THR A 72 1.95 3.64 -3.56
CA THR A 72 2.49 4.02 -2.26
C THR A 72 2.64 5.53 -2.12
N HIS A 73 3.21 6.22 -3.11
CA HIS A 73 3.34 7.68 -3.04
C HIS A 73 1.97 8.38 -2.97
N HIS A 74 1.00 7.97 -3.80
CA HIS A 74 -0.36 8.52 -3.72
C HIS A 74 -1.01 8.32 -2.34
N MET A 75 -0.75 7.20 -1.68
CA MET A 75 -1.23 6.97 -0.31
C MET A 75 -0.50 7.84 0.71
N GLU A 76 0.82 8.00 0.58
CA GLU A 76 1.63 8.80 1.50
C GLU A 76 1.37 10.31 1.37
N ASP A 77 1.07 10.78 0.16
CA ASP A 77 0.72 12.18 -0.12
C ASP A 77 -0.60 12.58 0.59
N THR A 78 -1.50 11.62 0.84
CA THR A 78 -2.78 11.87 1.55
C THR A 78 -2.69 11.76 3.06
N GLY A 79 -1.55 11.37 3.63
CA GLY A 79 -1.40 11.26 5.09
C GLY A 79 -1.12 9.86 5.63
N ILE A 80 -1.30 8.81 4.82
CA ILE A 80 -1.15 7.42 5.25
C ILE A 80 0.34 7.08 5.38
N LEU A 81 0.77 6.44 6.48
CA LEU A 81 2.12 5.87 6.55
C LEU A 81 2.15 4.53 5.81
N VAL A 82 3.12 4.30 4.91
CA VAL A 82 3.22 3.03 4.17
C VAL A 82 4.57 2.37 4.36
N SER A 83 4.60 1.26 5.10
CA SER A 83 5.79 0.41 5.26
C SER A 83 5.77 -0.79 4.30
N ARG A 84 6.89 -1.09 3.65
CA ARG A 84 7.00 -2.23 2.72
C ARG A 84 8.27 -3.03 2.97
N ASN A 85 8.17 -4.23 3.54
CA ASN A 85 9.35 -5.03 3.88
C ASN A 85 9.13 -6.53 3.67
N SER A 86 10.22 -7.29 3.59
CA SER A 86 10.23 -8.76 3.42
C SER A 86 10.98 -9.50 4.53
N ILE A 87 11.58 -8.77 5.47
CA ILE A 87 12.41 -9.30 6.55
C ILE A 87 12.00 -8.73 7.91
N VAL A 88 12.38 -9.42 8.98
CA VAL A 88 12.19 -8.98 10.36
C VAL A 88 13.38 -8.13 10.79
N GLY A 89 13.09 -6.90 11.25
CA GLY A 89 14.10 -5.91 11.61
C GLY A 89 15.08 -5.67 10.45
N ASN A 90 16.37 -5.88 10.72
CA ASN A 90 17.44 -5.78 9.73
C ASN A 90 18.06 -7.12 9.32
N SER A 91 17.51 -8.23 9.80
CA SER A 91 18.10 -9.54 9.53
C SER A 91 17.77 -10.02 8.12
N THR A 92 18.78 -10.15 7.26
CA THR A 92 18.60 -10.71 5.91
C THR A 92 18.31 -12.21 5.92
N GLN A 93 18.33 -12.87 7.08
CA GLN A 93 18.04 -14.30 7.24
C GLN A 93 16.62 -14.57 7.77
N ARG A 94 16.00 -13.60 8.46
CA ARG A 94 14.65 -13.73 9.04
C ARG A 94 13.63 -13.18 8.06
N HIS A 95 13.12 -14.05 7.18
CA HIS A 95 12.14 -13.67 6.17
C HIS A 95 10.70 -13.78 6.65
N LEU A 96 9.88 -12.79 6.30
CA LEU A 96 8.44 -12.80 6.59
C LEU A 96 7.74 -13.91 5.82
N ARG A 97 6.78 -14.60 6.42
CA ARG A 97 6.07 -15.70 5.75
C ARG A 97 4.82 -15.16 5.07
N VAL A 98 4.80 -15.29 3.76
CA VAL A 98 3.67 -14.95 2.89
C VAL A 98 2.38 -15.68 3.30
N ASP A 99 2.50 -16.95 3.70
CA ASP A 99 1.36 -17.76 4.13
C ASP A 99 0.81 -17.32 5.50
N GLU A 100 1.60 -16.54 6.25
CA GLU A 100 1.20 -16.03 7.55
C GLU A 100 0.49 -14.67 7.41
N PHE A 101 1.03 -13.75 6.61
CA PHE A 101 0.39 -12.47 6.33
C PHE A 101 0.93 -11.82 5.04
N ARG A 102 0.06 -11.06 4.37
CA ARG A 102 0.38 -10.34 3.13
C ARG A 102 0.52 -8.84 3.33
N GLY A 103 -0.24 -8.31 4.25
CA GLY A 103 -0.23 -6.92 4.69
C GLY A 103 -1.00 -6.80 6.00
N PHE A 104 -1.02 -5.60 6.54
CA PHE A 104 -1.93 -5.23 7.62
C PHE A 104 -2.08 -3.71 7.71
N THR A 105 -3.15 -3.29 8.35
CA THR A 105 -3.44 -1.89 8.66
C THR A 105 -3.49 -1.69 10.17
N LEU A 106 -2.78 -0.68 10.67
CA LEU A 106 -2.82 -0.17 12.04
C LEU A 106 -3.45 1.22 12.05
N ILE A 107 -4.15 1.53 13.13
CA ILE A 107 -4.83 2.82 13.32
C ILE A 107 -4.56 3.28 14.75
N ASP A 108 -4.21 4.55 14.89
CA ASP A 108 -3.92 5.20 16.17
C ASP A 108 -4.42 6.65 16.11
N GLY A 109 -5.44 6.96 16.91
CA GLY A 109 -6.15 8.24 16.82
C GLY A 109 -6.65 8.50 15.39
N ASP A 110 -6.24 9.64 14.82
CA ASP A 110 -6.55 10.07 13.46
C ASP A 110 -5.50 9.66 12.42
N TYR A 111 -4.54 8.82 12.78
CA TYR A 111 -3.47 8.38 11.89
C TYR A 111 -3.52 6.87 11.67
N CYS A 112 -2.90 6.42 10.59
CA CYS A 112 -2.85 5.01 10.24
C CYS A 112 -1.56 4.64 9.53
N LEU A 113 -1.20 3.36 9.64
CA LEU A 113 -0.07 2.75 8.95
C LEU A 113 -0.52 1.50 8.20
N VAL A 114 -0.19 1.46 6.91
CA VAL A 114 -0.33 0.27 6.06
C VAL A 114 1.02 -0.42 5.92
N PHE A 115 1.06 -1.71 6.18
CA PHE A 115 2.23 -2.55 5.97
C PHE A 115 1.97 -3.55 4.83
N VAL A 116 2.92 -3.74 3.93
CA VAL A 116 2.86 -4.80 2.89
C VAL A 116 4.12 -5.65 2.88
N ASN A 117 3.92 -6.96 2.84
CA ASN A 117 4.97 -7.96 2.70
C ASN A 117 5.48 -8.03 1.24
N THR A 118 6.74 -7.65 1.01
CA THR A 118 7.30 -7.53 -0.34
C THR A 118 7.85 -8.84 -0.93
N ARG A 119 7.65 -9.98 -0.27
CA ARG A 119 8.05 -11.30 -0.81
C ARG A 119 7.16 -11.83 -1.93
N HIS A 120 5.99 -11.23 -2.11
CA HIS A 120 5.09 -11.59 -3.19
C HIS A 120 5.51 -11.00 -4.54
N ALA A 121 4.97 -11.53 -5.63
CA ALA A 121 5.01 -10.86 -6.93
C ALA A 121 4.41 -9.45 -6.84
N LYS A 122 4.91 -8.52 -7.66
CA LYS A 122 4.48 -7.10 -7.66
C LYS A 122 2.97 -6.92 -7.82
N THR A 123 2.31 -7.77 -8.61
CA THR A 123 0.85 -7.75 -8.82
C THR A 123 0.08 -8.07 -7.53
N ALA A 124 0.58 -8.98 -6.71
CA ALA A 124 -0.01 -9.33 -5.41
C ALA A 124 0.29 -8.27 -4.34
N GLN A 125 1.46 -7.63 -4.40
CA GLN A 125 1.75 -6.46 -3.55
C GLN A 125 0.81 -5.29 -3.86
N LEU A 126 0.56 -5.02 -5.14
CA LEU A 126 -0.37 -3.95 -5.57
C LEU A 126 -1.79 -4.20 -5.06
N PHE A 127 -2.27 -5.45 -5.18
CA PHE A 127 -3.57 -5.83 -4.62
C PHE A 127 -3.60 -5.70 -3.10
N SER A 128 -2.54 -6.12 -2.41
CA SER A 128 -2.47 -5.99 -0.94
C SER A 128 -2.51 -4.53 -0.51
N LEU A 129 -1.79 -3.61 -1.18
CA LEU A 129 -1.89 -2.17 -0.89
C LEU A 129 -3.33 -1.64 -1.04
N ALA A 130 -4.01 -1.99 -2.14
CA ALA A 130 -5.38 -1.57 -2.37
C ALA A 130 -6.37 -2.19 -1.37
N HIS A 131 -6.10 -3.41 -0.92
CA HIS A 131 -6.90 -4.09 0.10
C HIS A 131 -6.74 -3.41 1.47
N GLU A 132 -5.51 -3.14 1.90
CA GLU A 132 -5.25 -2.40 3.14
C GLU A 132 -5.80 -0.97 3.08
N LEU A 133 -5.79 -0.32 1.91
CA LEU A 133 -6.48 0.96 1.74
C LEU A 133 -7.99 0.86 2.02
N GLY A 134 -8.61 -0.27 1.70
CA GLY A 134 -10.00 -0.55 2.07
C GLY A 134 -10.21 -0.61 3.60
N HIS A 135 -9.27 -1.23 4.32
CA HIS A 135 -9.26 -1.23 5.79
C HIS A 135 -9.12 0.18 6.37
N VAL A 136 -8.24 1.00 5.80
CA VAL A 136 -8.11 2.43 6.16
C VAL A 136 -9.43 3.16 5.93
N ALA A 137 -10.04 2.98 4.75
CA ALA A 137 -11.29 3.65 4.40
C ALA A 137 -12.43 3.31 5.38
N LEU A 138 -12.50 2.05 5.80
CA LEU A 138 -13.44 1.56 6.82
C LEU A 138 -13.07 1.95 8.25
N GLY A 139 -11.81 2.33 8.50
CA GLY A 139 -11.28 2.56 9.83
C GLY A 139 -11.20 1.31 10.70
N MET A 140 -11.02 0.14 10.09
CA MET A 140 -10.95 -1.15 10.78
C MET A 140 -9.59 -1.78 10.56
N ALA A 141 -8.83 -2.00 11.64
CA ALA A 141 -7.51 -2.61 11.58
C ALA A 141 -7.55 -4.02 10.96
N GLY A 142 -6.61 -4.30 10.05
CA GLY A 142 -6.50 -5.57 9.30
C GLY A 142 -5.91 -6.74 10.10
N ILE A 143 -5.76 -6.60 11.42
CA ILE A 143 -5.22 -7.63 12.33
C ILE A 143 -6.25 -8.01 13.42
N SER A 144 -7.51 -7.60 13.28
CA SER A 144 -8.48 -7.68 14.37
C SER A 144 -9.28 -8.99 14.36
N ASP A 145 -9.34 -9.70 15.50
CA ASP A 145 -10.05 -10.98 15.69
C ASP A 145 -11.58 -10.82 15.89
N HIS A 146 -12.25 -9.97 15.09
CA HIS A 146 -13.70 -9.71 15.25
C HIS A 146 -14.58 -10.71 14.48
N SER A 147 -15.81 -10.96 14.97
CA SER A 147 -16.80 -11.82 14.29
C SER A 147 -17.15 -11.34 12.88
N ASP A 148 -17.06 -10.04 12.63
CA ASP A 148 -17.35 -9.42 11.34
C ASP A 148 -16.17 -9.46 10.36
N HIS A 149 -15.02 -10.04 10.77
CA HIS A 149 -13.80 -10.10 9.98
C HIS A 149 -14.05 -10.64 8.57
N LEU A 150 -14.85 -11.71 8.41
CA LEU A 150 -15.12 -12.26 7.08
C LEU A 150 -15.91 -11.30 6.16
N GLN A 151 -16.82 -10.49 6.71
CA GLN A 151 -17.56 -9.50 5.93
C GLN A 151 -16.64 -8.36 5.51
N VAL A 152 -15.83 -7.86 6.44
CA VAL A 152 -14.84 -6.80 6.19
C VAL A 152 -13.83 -7.25 5.14
N GLU A 153 -13.26 -8.44 5.27
CA GLU A 153 -12.32 -9.00 4.30
C GLU A 153 -12.92 -9.12 2.89
N ARG A 154 -14.19 -9.54 2.78
CA ARG A 154 -14.89 -9.60 1.49
C ARG A 154 -15.10 -8.20 0.92
N TRP A 155 -15.51 -7.25 1.75
CA TRP A 155 -15.66 -5.86 1.37
C TRP A 155 -14.33 -5.27 0.86
N CYS A 156 -13.23 -5.45 1.60
CA CYS A 156 -11.90 -4.97 1.22
C CYS A 156 -11.40 -5.61 -0.08
N ASN A 157 -11.70 -6.89 -0.31
CA ASN A 157 -11.39 -7.55 -1.58
C ASN A 157 -12.16 -6.96 -2.77
N GLU A 158 -13.45 -6.71 -2.61
CA GLU A 158 -14.28 -6.08 -3.64
C GLU A 158 -13.85 -4.62 -3.90
N PHE A 159 -13.57 -3.87 -2.82
CA PHE A 159 -13.01 -2.52 -2.87
C PHE A 159 -11.69 -2.53 -3.65
N ALA A 160 -10.73 -3.39 -3.30
CA ALA A 160 -9.43 -3.46 -3.95
C ALA A 160 -9.54 -3.77 -5.45
N ALA A 161 -10.42 -4.71 -5.81
CA ALA A 161 -10.67 -5.06 -7.20
C ALA A 161 -11.27 -3.88 -7.98
N ALA A 162 -12.23 -3.16 -7.38
CA ALA A 162 -12.85 -2.00 -8.01
C ALA A 162 -11.91 -0.78 -8.08
N PHE A 163 -11.09 -0.57 -7.06
CA PHE A 163 -10.12 0.50 -6.98
C PHE A 163 -9.03 0.35 -8.04
N LEU A 164 -8.46 -0.86 -8.16
CA LEU A 164 -7.41 -1.13 -9.14
C LEU A 164 -7.95 -1.22 -10.57
N VAL A 165 -9.18 -1.70 -10.75
CA VAL A 165 -9.79 -1.92 -12.06
C VAL A 165 -11.21 -1.34 -12.10
N PRO A 166 -11.34 -0.02 -12.34
CA PRO A 166 -12.62 0.68 -12.34
C PRO A 166 -13.60 0.12 -13.36
N GLU A 167 -14.88 0.03 -13.01
CA GLU A 167 -15.91 -0.58 -13.87
C GLU A 167 -16.03 0.13 -15.24
N ALA A 168 -15.99 1.46 -15.25
CA ALA A 168 -16.03 2.25 -16.48
C ALA A 168 -14.89 1.86 -17.43
N ALA A 169 -13.67 1.70 -16.89
CA ALA A 169 -12.50 1.33 -17.66
C ALA A 169 -12.56 -0.10 -18.22
N VAL A 170 -13.21 -1.01 -17.48
CA VAL A 170 -13.49 -2.37 -17.95
C VAL A 170 -14.49 -2.34 -19.10
N LYS A 171 -15.60 -1.62 -18.96
CA LYS A 171 -16.64 -1.50 -19.99
C LYS A 171 -16.09 -0.92 -21.29
N GLU A 172 -15.20 0.07 -21.20
CA GLU A 172 -14.53 0.66 -22.35
C GLU A 172 -13.62 -0.33 -23.09
N ARG A 173 -12.87 -1.16 -22.34
CA ARG A 173 -11.86 -2.09 -22.90
C ARG A 173 -12.44 -3.45 -23.31
N PHE A 174 -13.58 -3.82 -22.77
CA PHE A 174 -14.19 -5.12 -23.02
C PHE A 174 -14.68 -5.23 -24.47
N ASN A 175 -14.19 -6.24 -25.18
CA ASN A 175 -14.57 -6.50 -26.56
C ASN A 175 -15.31 -7.83 -26.67
N LYS A 176 -16.64 -7.74 -26.88
CA LYS A 176 -17.54 -8.89 -27.07
C LYS A 176 -17.20 -9.80 -28.26
N LYS A 177 -16.41 -9.31 -29.22
CA LYS A 177 -15.97 -10.11 -30.40
C LYS A 177 -14.73 -10.95 -30.11
N ARG A 178 -14.05 -10.72 -28.98
CA ARG A 178 -12.87 -11.49 -28.55
C ARG A 178 -13.28 -12.57 -27.55
N SER A 179 -12.45 -13.60 -27.41
CA SER A 179 -12.68 -14.61 -26.38
C SER A 179 -12.61 -14.00 -24.97
N LEU A 180 -13.21 -14.66 -23.99
CA LEU A 180 -13.08 -14.24 -22.60
C LEU A 180 -11.61 -14.23 -22.14
N LEU A 181 -10.81 -15.21 -22.57
CA LEU A 181 -9.39 -15.28 -22.25
C LEU A 181 -8.60 -14.08 -22.81
N ASP A 182 -8.88 -13.65 -24.05
CA ASP A 182 -8.22 -12.47 -24.64
C ASP A 182 -8.57 -11.18 -23.89
N ASN A 183 -9.82 -11.06 -23.44
CA ASN A 183 -10.26 -9.94 -22.60
C ASN A 183 -9.55 -9.97 -21.24
N VAL A 184 -9.39 -11.15 -20.64
CA VAL A 184 -8.62 -11.35 -19.40
C VAL A 184 -7.17 -10.91 -19.57
N ASP A 185 -6.50 -11.34 -20.64
CA ASP A 185 -5.10 -10.99 -20.90
C ASP A 185 -4.93 -9.48 -21.14
N THR A 186 -5.87 -8.88 -21.90
CA THR A 186 -5.89 -7.43 -22.17
C THR A 186 -6.02 -6.63 -20.86
N LEU A 187 -6.98 -7.01 -20.00
CA LEU A 187 -7.20 -6.34 -18.71
C LEU A 187 -6.03 -6.55 -17.74
N ALA A 188 -5.54 -7.77 -17.61
CA ALA A 188 -4.43 -8.10 -16.72
C ALA A 188 -3.18 -7.30 -17.07
N SER A 189 -2.86 -7.19 -18.37
CA SER A 189 -1.73 -6.39 -18.85
C SER A 189 -1.93 -4.89 -18.62
N ALA A 190 -3.10 -4.34 -18.97
CA ALA A 190 -3.39 -2.92 -18.83
C ALA A 190 -3.35 -2.45 -17.37
N PHE A 191 -3.87 -3.26 -16.45
CA PHE A 191 -3.99 -2.91 -15.02
C PHE A 191 -2.86 -3.45 -14.14
N GLY A 192 -1.96 -4.28 -14.67
CA GLY A 192 -0.86 -4.85 -13.89
C GLY A 192 -1.37 -5.75 -12.76
N ILE A 193 -2.44 -6.48 -13.02
CA ILE A 193 -3.06 -7.43 -12.07
C ILE A 193 -2.92 -8.86 -12.57
N SER A 194 -3.19 -9.84 -11.70
CA SER A 194 -3.21 -11.23 -12.13
C SER A 194 -4.38 -11.50 -13.07
N ARG A 195 -4.22 -12.49 -13.96
CA ARG A 195 -5.30 -12.96 -14.83
C ARG A 195 -6.48 -13.52 -14.05
N GLU A 196 -6.21 -14.13 -12.89
CA GLU A 196 -7.26 -14.58 -11.96
C GLU A 196 -8.10 -13.39 -11.48
N ALA A 197 -7.45 -12.30 -11.05
CA ALA A 197 -8.14 -11.09 -10.63
C ALA A 197 -8.90 -10.42 -11.79
N ALA A 198 -8.32 -10.40 -12.99
CA ALA A 198 -8.98 -9.84 -14.18
C ALA A 198 -10.24 -10.64 -14.57
N LEU A 199 -10.18 -11.97 -14.53
CA LEU A 199 -11.32 -12.83 -14.79
C LEU A 199 -12.43 -12.67 -13.74
N LEU A 200 -12.06 -12.59 -12.45
CA LEU A 200 -13.01 -12.31 -11.37
C LEU A 200 -13.68 -10.95 -11.56
N ARG A 201 -12.92 -9.92 -11.95
CA ARG A 201 -13.45 -8.58 -12.21
C ARG A 201 -14.39 -8.54 -13.41
N LEU A 202 -14.06 -9.26 -14.49
CA LEU A 202 -14.97 -9.41 -15.63
C LEU A 202 -16.28 -10.07 -15.22
N LYS A 203 -16.22 -11.14 -14.41
CA LYS A 203 -17.41 -11.83 -13.91
C LYS A 203 -18.25 -10.97 -12.95
N SER A 204 -17.64 -10.06 -12.19
CA SER A 204 -18.39 -9.16 -11.30
C SER A 204 -19.15 -8.06 -12.06
N ILE A 205 -18.74 -7.74 -13.30
CA ILE A 205 -19.34 -6.65 -14.10
C ILE A 205 -20.27 -7.19 -15.18
N PHE A 206 -19.90 -8.30 -15.82
CA PHE A 206 -20.64 -8.89 -16.92
C PHE A 206 -21.28 -10.21 -16.52
N ARG A 207 -22.40 -10.52 -17.15
CA ARG A 207 -23.01 -11.85 -17.06
C ARG A 207 -22.20 -12.84 -17.90
N ILE A 208 -21.19 -13.44 -17.28
CA ILE A 208 -20.39 -14.53 -17.85
C ILE A 208 -20.99 -15.85 -17.39
N GLU A 209 -21.18 -16.78 -18.32
CA GLU A 209 -21.70 -18.11 -18.00
C GLU A 209 -20.72 -18.89 -17.12
N GLN A 210 -21.25 -19.63 -16.14
CA GLN A 210 -20.41 -20.35 -15.16
C GLN A 210 -19.47 -21.35 -15.85
N GLN A 211 -19.94 -22.03 -16.89
CA GLN A 211 -19.16 -22.99 -17.67
C GLN A 211 -17.96 -22.32 -18.37
N GLU A 212 -18.18 -21.19 -19.05
CA GLU A 212 -17.13 -20.42 -19.71
C GLU A 212 -16.11 -19.90 -18.69
N PHE A 213 -16.58 -19.38 -17.55
CA PHE A 213 -15.73 -18.93 -16.45
C PHE A 213 -14.83 -20.06 -15.93
N ASP A 214 -15.38 -21.25 -15.67
CA ASP A 214 -14.64 -22.39 -15.13
C ASP A 214 -13.64 -22.96 -16.14
N GLU A 215 -13.93 -22.89 -17.43
CA GLU A 215 -12.98 -23.22 -18.50
C GLU A 215 -11.80 -22.24 -18.52
N VAL A 216 -12.05 -20.94 -18.59
CA VAL A 216 -10.98 -19.93 -18.63
C VAL A 216 -10.19 -19.92 -17.32
N MET A 217 -10.83 -20.11 -16.16
CA MET A 217 -10.15 -20.21 -14.88
C MET A 217 -9.16 -21.37 -14.83
N ARG A 218 -9.53 -22.54 -15.40
CA ARG A 218 -8.62 -23.69 -15.52
C ARG A 218 -7.41 -23.37 -16.40
N LEU A 219 -7.61 -22.68 -17.53
CA LEU A 219 -6.52 -22.26 -18.41
C LEU A 219 -5.57 -21.28 -17.70
N VAL A 220 -6.12 -20.28 -17.00
CA VAL A 220 -5.34 -19.29 -16.26
C VAL A 220 -4.49 -19.95 -15.16
N ARG A 221 -5.06 -20.89 -14.41
CA ARG A 221 -4.35 -21.63 -13.34
C ARG A 221 -3.30 -22.59 -13.89
N GLY A 222 -3.63 -23.37 -14.92
CA GLY A 222 -2.69 -24.33 -15.53
C GLY A 222 -1.46 -23.66 -16.18
N GLN A 223 -1.55 -22.40 -16.58
CA GLN A 223 -0.39 -21.64 -17.07
C GLN A 223 0.45 -21.01 -15.95
N LYS A 224 -0.10 -20.81 -14.75
CA LYS A 224 0.62 -20.28 -13.57
C LYS A 224 1.68 -21.28 -13.09
N GLU A 225 1.37 -22.57 -13.14
CA GLU A 225 2.27 -23.68 -12.80
C GLU A 225 3.50 -23.75 -13.72
N ARG A 226 3.42 -23.21 -14.95
CA ARG A 226 4.52 -23.20 -15.93
C ARG A 226 5.45 -21.99 -15.84
N ARG A 227 5.02 -20.90 -15.18
CA ARG A 227 5.77 -19.62 -15.09
C ARG A 227 6.40 -19.38 -13.72
N ALA A 228 6.30 -20.33 -12.80
CA ALA A 228 6.90 -20.24 -11.46
C ALA A 228 8.42 -20.50 -11.48
N THR A 229 9.17 -19.82 -12.35
CA THR A 229 10.62 -19.69 -12.25
C THR A 229 11.03 -18.36 -12.87
N GLN A 230 11.95 -17.69 -12.18
CA GLN A 230 12.58 -16.39 -12.49
C GLN A 230 11.88 -15.17 -11.89
N GLU A 231 12.50 -14.64 -10.84
CA GLU A 231 12.79 -13.20 -10.75
C GLU A 231 14.05 -13.02 -9.88
N GLY A 232 15.03 -12.31 -10.45
CA GLY A 232 16.36 -12.09 -9.89
C GLY A 232 16.42 -10.85 -8.99
N SER A 233 17.32 -10.89 -8.03
CA SER A 233 17.61 -9.84 -7.05
C SER A 233 18.54 -8.78 -7.64
N GLY A 234 18.03 -7.55 -7.79
CA GLY A 234 18.86 -6.35 -7.98
C GLY A 234 19.07 -5.64 -6.64
N GLY A 235 20.30 -5.61 -6.13
CA GLY A 235 20.63 -4.96 -4.87
C GLY A 235 20.58 -3.43 -4.98
N SER A 236 19.59 -2.81 -4.34
CA SER A 236 19.51 -1.35 -4.17
C SER A 236 20.42 -0.88 -3.03
N SER A 237 20.88 0.38 -3.06
CA SER A 237 21.70 0.94 -1.97
C SER A 237 20.97 0.94 -0.62
N PHE A 238 21.70 0.82 0.50
CA PHE A 238 21.13 0.73 1.86
C PHE A 238 20.12 1.86 2.18
N HIS A 239 20.36 3.09 1.71
CA HIS A 239 19.44 4.21 1.90
C HIS A 239 18.11 4.03 1.18
N VAL A 240 18.15 3.60 -0.08
CA VAL A 240 16.95 3.30 -0.87
C VAL A 240 16.13 2.18 -0.22
N LEU A 241 16.82 1.20 0.38
CA LEU A 241 16.17 0.11 1.10
C LEU A 241 15.50 0.58 2.40
N VAL A 242 16.14 1.41 3.22
CA VAL A 242 15.53 1.91 4.47
C VAL A 242 14.31 2.77 4.17
N ARG A 243 14.44 3.73 3.26
CA ARG A 243 13.36 4.62 2.83
C ARG A 243 12.16 3.84 2.29
N SER A 244 12.40 2.87 1.40
CA SER A 244 11.34 1.97 0.92
C SER A 244 10.72 1.09 2.01
N ARG A 245 11.47 0.76 3.08
CA ARG A 245 10.99 -0.13 4.15
C ARG A 245 10.06 0.56 5.12
N VAL A 246 10.43 1.75 5.56
CA VAL A 246 9.66 2.49 6.58
C VAL A 246 8.57 3.38 5.96
N GLY A 247 8.72 3.75 4.70
CA GLY A 247 7.84 4.70 4.00
C GLY A 247 8.50 6.06 3.84
N GLU A 248 8.20 6.76 2.74
CA GLU A 248 8.67 8.11 2.48
C GLU A 248 8.24 9.08 3.57
N ARG A 249 6.95 9.09 3.88
CA ARG A 249 6.35 10.08 4.79
C ARG A 249 6.93 9.97 6.19
N PHE A 250 7.06 8.73 6.68
CA PHE A 250 7.68 8.47 7.98
C PHE A 250 9.17 8.84 7.97
N PHE A 251 9.89 8.49 6.90
CA PHE A 251 11.30 8.81 6.76
C PHE A 251 11.54 10.33 6.78
N GLU A 252 10.75 11.10 6.04
CA GLU A 252 10.83 12.56 6.00
C GLU A 252 10.50 13.18 7.36
N ALA A 253 9.43 12.74 8.04
CA ALA A 253 9.07 13.24 9.36
C ALA A 253 10.20 13.03 10.39
N VAL A 254 10.75 11.82 10.48
CA VAL A 254 11.84 11.50 11.41
C VAL A 254 13.11 12.29 11.10
N THR A 255 13.46 12.41 9.82
CA THR A 255 14.67 13.14 9.43
C THR A 255 14.53 14.64 9.64
N PHE A 256 13.35 15.21 9.42
CA PHE A 256 13.03 16.61 9.73
C PHE A 256 13.10 16.89 11.23
N ALA A 257 12.44 16.07 12.05
CA ALA A 257 12.45 16.24 13.50
C ALA A 257 13.88 16.16 14.07
N ALA A 258 14.71 15.27 13.54
CA ALA A 258 16.11 15.15 13.93
C ALA A 258 16.93 16.39 13.51
N LYS A 259 16.78 16.84 12.26
CA LYS A 259 17.54 18.00 11.74
C LYS A 259 17.15 19.31 12.40
N SER A 260 15.89 19.44 12.80
CA SER A 260 15.36 20.59 13.52
C SER A 260 15.68 20.56 15.01
N GLY A 261 16.37 19.51 15.51
CA GLY A 261 16.73 19.35 16.91
C GLY A 261 15.56 18.98 17.83
N GLN A 262 14.40 18.61 17.28
CA GLN A 262 13.23 18.18 18.06
C GLN A 262 13.42 16.80 18.67
N ILE A 263 14.16 15.92 17.99
CA ILE A 263 14.58 14.63 18.54
C ILE A 263 16.10 14.44 18.41
N PRO A 264 16.74 13.69 19.33
CA PRO A 264 18.13 13.29 19.16
C PRO A 264 18.33 12.43 17.90
N GLU A 265 19.42 12.65 17.16
CA GLU A 265 19.74 11.86 15.95
C GLU A 265 19.88 10.35 16.24
N ARG A 266 20.22 9.96 17.47
CA ARG A 266 20.23 8.56 17.92
C ARG A 266 18.82 7.95 17.95
N ASP A 267 17.84 8.72 18.38
CA ASP A 267 16.45 8.27 18.48
C ASP A 267 15.84 8.18 17.08
N ALA A 268 16.19 9.13 16.20
CA ALA A 268 15.88 9.07 14.78
C ALA A 268 16.48 7.83 14.10
N ALA A 269 17.75 7.51 14.38
CA ALA A 269 18.39 6.29 13.89
C ALA A 269 17.62 5.03 14.34
N ARG A 270 17.19 4.97 15.61
CA ARG A 270 16.40 3.86 16.14
C ARG A 270 15.04 3.72 15.44
N LEU A 271 14.32 4.83 15.24
CA LEU A 271 13.02 4.86 14.55
C LEU A 271 13.09 4.36 13.11
N LEU A 272 14.16 4.73 12.39
CA LEU A 272 14.42 4.27 11.02
C LEU A 272 15.00 2.86 10.94
N GLY A 273 15.28 2.21 12.08
CA GLY A 273 15.96 0.93 12.13
C GLY A 273 17.41 1.00 11.65
N ALA A 274 18.08 2.15 11.72
CA ALA A 274 19.50 2.27 11.43
C ALA A 274 20.32 1.74 12.62
N SER A 275 21.26 0.83 12.36
CA SER A 275 22.09 0.20 13.40
C SER A 275 23.17 1.10 14.02
N SER A 276 23.40 2.29 13.45
CA SER A 276 24.39 3.25 13.97
C SER A 276 24.07 4.69 13.57
N TYR A 277 24.64 5.63 14.33
CA TYR A 277 24.64 7.06 14.00
C TYR A 277 25.21 7.34 12.59
N LYS A 278 26.32 6.67 12.23
CA LYS A 278 26.95 6.79 10.91
C LYS A 278 26.05 6.25 9.79
N SER A 279 25.24 5.23 10.07
CA SER A 279 24.22 4.74 9.14
C SER A 279 23.14 5.81 8.95
N PHE A 280 22.69 6.46 10.02
CA PHE A 280 21.73 7.57 9.96
C PHE A 280 22.26 8.79 9.21
N GLU A 281 23.49 9.24 9.48
CA GLU A 281 24.11 10.37 8.78
C GLU A 281 24.21 10.11 7.26
N ASN A 282 24.49 8.88 6.86
CA ASN A 282 24.47 8.47 5.44
C ASN A 282 23.06 8.44 4.83
N LEU A 283 22.02 8.17 5.62
CA LEU A 283 20.64 8.26 5.16
C LEU A 283 20.28 9.73 4.88
N VAL A 284 20.60 10.60 5.83
CA VAL A 284 20.30 12.03 5.80
C VAL A 284 21.09 12.78 4.72
N ARG A 285 22.38 12.47 4.52
CA ARG A 285 23.21 13.17 3.53
C ARG A 285 22.75 12.94 2.08
N LYS A 286 22.01 11.86 1.83
CA LYS A 286 21.53 11.45 0.49
C LYS A 286 20.04 11.73 0.27
N SER A 287 19.32 12.26 1.26
CA SER A 287 17.98 12.79 1.03
C SER A 287 18.09 14.16 0.37
N HIS A 288 17.22 14.46 -0.60
CA HIS A 288 17.13 15.77 -1.25
C HIS A 288 16.44 16.79 -0.31
N TRP A 289 17.00 16.98 0.88
CA TRP A 289 16.44 17.78 1.97
C TRP A 289 16.32 19.27 1.63
N ALA A 290 17.27 19.82 0.86
CA ALA A 290 17.34 21.26 0.60
C ALA A 290 16.27 21.79 -0.38
N SER A 291 15.57 20.92 -1.13
CA SER A 291 14.57 21.36 -2.12
C SER A 291 13.13 21.31 -1.62
N ARG A 292 12.82 20.48 -0.61
CA ARG A 292 11.45 20.31 -0.06
C ARG A 292 11.17 21.15 1.19
N GLU A 293 12.20 21.72 1.81
CA GLU A 293 12.09 22.64 2.94
C GLU A 293 11.17 23.84 2.61
N ALA A 294 11.26 24.37 1.38
CA ALA A 294 10.43 25.49 0.93
C ALA A 294 8.97 25.11 0.65
N GLU A 295 8.67 23.89 0.18
CA GLU A 295 7.29 23.42 -0.05
C GLU A 295 6.60 23.02 1.25
N TYR A 296 7.32 22.34 2.14
CA TYR A 296 6.79 21.87 3.43
C TYR A 296 6.59 23.02 4.43
N LEU A 297 7.47 24.05 4.41
CA LEU A 297 7.26 25.29 5.17
C LEU A 297 6.34 26.28 4.44
N GLY A 298 6.32 26.28 3.10
CA GLY A 298 5.48 27.15 2.29
C GLY A 298 3.98 26.86 2.45
N SER A 299 3.59 25.59 2.57
CA SER A 299 2.20 25.22 2.90
C SER A 299 1.81 25.60 4.34
N LYS A 300 2.78 25.64 5.27
CA LYS A 300 2.57 26.03 6.67
C LYS A 300 2.41 27.54 6.85
N PHE A 301 3.03 28.37 6.00
CA PHE A 301 2.88 29.82 6.06
C PHE A 301 1.62 30.36 5.34
N GLN A 302 0.96 29.57 4.48
CA GLN A 302 -0.34 29.95 3.91
C GLN A 302 -1.54 29.64 4.82
N LEU A 303 -1.37 28.87 5.90
CA LEU A 303 -2.45 28.52 6.83
C LEU A 303 -2.39 29.28 8.17
N ILE A 304 -1.41 30.17 8.35
CA ILE A 304 -1.25 31.01 9.56
C ILE A 304 -1.36 32.51 9.19
N GLY A 305 -1.62 32.83 7.92
CA GLY A 305 -1.78 34.20 7.43
C GLY A 305 -3.08 34.36 6.67
N ASP A 306 -4.20 34.43 7.40
CA ASP A 306 -5.36 35.29 7.14
C ASP A 306 -6.19 35.43 8.44
#